data_AF-A0A542GC26-F1
#
_entry.id   AF-A0A542GC26-F1
#
_cell.length_a   1.000
_cell.length_b   1.000
_cell.length_c   1.000
_cell.angle_alpha   90.00
_cell.angle_beta   90.00
_cell.angle_gamma   90.00
#
_symmetry.space_group_name_H-M   'P 1'
#
loop_
_entity.id
_entity.type
_entity.pdbx_description
1 polymer ?
#
loop_
_entity_poly.entity_id
_entity_poly.type
_entity_poly.pdbx_seq_one_letter_code
_entity_poly.pdbx_strand_id
1 'polypeptide(L)'
;MSFPPVIGYPVRHREEGVKAMAEAGRYGTDGERGARAADGGEPVGDLVQRASQQLTELVRGEMQLARAEMVEKGKRYGKGGGLFGGAGLFGFLTLQALVATAIAAIAVPLPVWAAALIVTAVLAVITAVLALTGKKQVGAAAPPMPERTVDSVKADVSEIKESARR
;
A
#
# COMPACT_ATOMS: atom_id res chain seq x y z
N MET A 1 9.00 28.42 -29.67
CA MET A 1 7.53 28.60 -29.65
C MET A 1 7.07 28.71 -31.09
N SER A 2 6.30 27.74 -31.59
CA SER A 2 5.77 27.74 -32.97
C SER A 2 4.32 27.27 -32.92
N PHE A 3 3.39 28.12 -33.36
CA PHE A 3 1.96 27.83 -33.45
C PHE A 3 1.64 27.26 -34.84
N PRO A 4 0.79 26.21 -34.96
CA PRO A 4 0.29 25.78 -36.26
C PRO A 4 -0.88 26.67 -36.76
N PRO A 5 -1.13 26.70 -38.08
CA PRO A 5 -2.14 27.55 -38.70
C PRO A 5 -3.58 27.02 -38.51
N VAL A 6 -4.54 27.94 -38.49
CA VAL A 6 -5.99 27.68 -38.43
C VAL A 6 -6.49 27.26 -39.81
N ILE A 7 -7.04 26.05 -39.91
CA ILE A 7 -7.70 25.51 -41.11
C ILE A 7 -9.10 26.13 -41.21
N GLY A 8 -9.36 26.89 -42.28
CA GLY A 8 -10.69 27.41 -42.61
C GLY A 8 -11.60 26.34 -43.19
N TYR A 9 -12.84 26.27 -42.71
CA TYR A 9 -13.87 25.38 -43.27
C TYR A 9 -14.62 26.11 -44.40
N PRO A 10 -14.78 25.50 -45.59
CA PRO A 10 -15.57 26.11 -46.67
C PRO A 10 -17.07 26.01 -46.37
N VAL A 11 -17.77 27.13 -46.53
CA VAL A 11 -19.24 27.22 -46.43
C VAL A 11 -19.84 26.80 -47.77
N ARG A 12 -20.25 25.53 -47.89
CA ARG A 12 -21.17 25.05 -48.91
C ARG A 12 -22.15 24.06 -48.25
N HIS A 13 -23.35 23.93 -48.81
CA HIS A 13 -24.47 23.05 -48.39
C HIS A 13 -25.58 23.68 -47.52
N ARG A 14 -26.09 24.85 -47.91
CA ARG A 14 -27.46 25.27 -47.51
C ARG A 14 -28.55 24.60 -48.36
N GLU A 15 -28.21 24.10 -49.56
CA GLU A 15 -29.19 23.59 -50.53
C GLU A 15 -29.52 22.09 -50.33
N GLU A 16 -28.65 21.32 -49.67
CA GLU A 16 -28.91 19.90 -49.40
C GLU A 16 -29.87 19.68 -48.22
N GLY A 17 -29.92 20.63 -47.28
CA GLY A 17 -30.81 20.55 -46.12
C GLY A 17 -32.31 20.63 -46.48
N VAL A 18 -32.66 21.34 -47.56
CA VAL A 18 -34.07 21.52 -47.96
C VAL A 18 -34.61 20.27 -48.68
N LYS A 19 -33.77 19.58 -49.44
CA LYS A 19 -34.16 18.36 -50.18
C LYS A 19 -34.27 17.15 -49.25
N ALA A 20 -33.39 17.03 -48.26
CA ALA A 20 -33.48 16.01 -47.21
C ALA A 20 -34.74 16.17 -46.33
N MET A 21 -35.19 17.41 -46.11
CA MET A 21 -36.37 17.71 -45.29
C MET A 21 -37.69 17.40 -46.01
N ALA A 22 -37.71 17.40 -47.36
CA ALA A 22 -38.88 17.00 -48.16
C ALA A 22 -39.09 15.48 -48.24
N GLU A 23 -38.03 14.68 -47.99
CA GLU A 23 -38.11 13.21 -47.94
C GLU A 23 -38.56 12.69 -46.56
N ALA A 24 -38.30 13.45 -45.50
CA ALA A 24 -38.71 13.11 -44.13
C ALA A 24 -40.23 13.13 -43.88
N GLY A 25 -41.03 13.68 -44.80
CA GLY A 25 -42.49 13.78 -44.67
C GLY A 25 -43.30 12.56 -45.14
N ARG A 26 -42.66 11.54 -45.73
CA ARG A 26 -43.35 10.35 -46.29
C ARG A 26 -43.12 9.04 -45.51
N TYR A 27 -42.57 9.13 -44.30
CA TYR A 27 -42.28 7.99 -43.41
C TYR A 27 -42.96 8.10 -42.03
N GLY A 28 -44.15 8.70 -41.96
CA GLY A 28 -45.18 8.31 -40.99
C GLY A 28 -46.25 7.59 -41.79
N THR A 29 -46.68 6.36 -41.49
CA THR A 29 -47.66 6.12 -40.41
C THR A 29 -47.85 4.63 -40.03
N ASP A 30 -46.87 3.74 -40.21
CA ASP A 30 -47.07 2.30 -39.92
C ASP A 30 -46.33 1.75 -38.67
N GLY A 31 -45.63 2.60 -37.91
CA GLY A 31 -44.88 2.18 -36.71
C GLY A 31 -45.62 2.33 -35.37
N GLU A 32 -46.76 3.01 -35.33
CA GLU A 32 -47.37 3.46 -34.05
C GLU A 32 -48.26 2.42 -33.36
N ARG A 33 -48.42 1.21 -33.91
CA ARG A 33 -49.21 0.13 -33.28
C ARG A 33 -48.39 -0.89 -32.48
N GLY A 34 -47.06 -0.78 -32.44
CA GLY A 34 -46.18 -1.61 -31.60
C GLY A 34 -45.72 -0.96 -30.28
N ALA A 35 -45.96 0.35 -30.11
CA ALA A 35 -45.35 1.15 -29.04
C ALA A 35 -46.21 1.33 -27.76
N ARG A 36 -47.28 0.54 -27.58
CA ARG A 36 -48.17 0.60 -26.40
C ARG A 36 -48.13 -0.64 -25.50
N ALA A 37 -47.05 -1.43 -25.56
CA ALA A 37 -46.86 -2.61 -24.69
C ALA A 37 -45.63 -2.53 -23.76
N ALA A 38 -45.05 -1.34 -23.56
CA ALA A 38 -43.99 -1.14 -22.56
C ALA A 38 -44.09 0.25 -21.92
N ASP A 39 -45.30 0.64 -21.51
CA ASP A 39 -45.49 1.72 -20.54
C ASP A 39 -45.52 1.10 -19.14
N GLY A 40 -44.46 1.36 -18.40
CA GLY A 40 -44.20 0.85 -17.07
C GLY A 40 -42.79 1.30 -16.75
N GLY A 41 -42.65 2.52 -16.20
CA GLY A 41 -41.37 3.11 -15.85
C GLY A 41 -40.47 2.07 -15.18
N GLU A 42 -39.20 2.01 -15.60
CA GLU A 42 -38.24 0.99 -15.14
C GLU A 42 -38.52 0.65 -13.67
N PRO A 43 -38.96 -0.58 -13.36
CA PRO A 43 -39.39 -0.90 -12.02
C PRO A 43 -38.24 -0.55 -11.09
N VAL A 44 -38.51 0.13 -9.98
CA VAL A 44 -37.50 0.59 -9.03
C VAL A 44 -36.51 -0.52 -8.63
N GLY A 45 -36.94 -1.79 -8.73
CA GLY A 45 -36.09 -2.98 -8.63
C GLY A 45 -34.93 -3.06 -9.63
N ASP A 46 -35.12 -2.70 -10.89
CA ASP A 46 -34.07 -2.74 -11.93
C ASP A 46 -32.99 -1.68 -11.69
N LEU A 47 -33.36 -0.50 -11.20
CA LEU A 47 -32.42 0.57 -10.82
C LEU A 47 -31.60 0.18 -9.59
N VAL A 48 -32.24 -0.40 -8.58
CA VAL A 48 -31.57 -0.93 -7.38
C VAL A 48 -30.61 -2.06 -7.75
N GLN A 49 -31.01 -2.94 -8.67
CA GLN A 49 -30.17 -4.04 -9.13
C GLN A 49 -28.95 -3.55 -9.91
N ARG A 50 -29.11 -2.56 -10.81
CA ARG A 50 -28.00 -1.92 -11.54
C ARG A 50 -27.06 -1.14 -10.61
N ALA A 51 -27.60 -0.42 -9.62
CA ALA A 51 -26.78 0.30 -8.64
C ALA A 51 -25.97 -0.67 -7.77
N SER A 52 -26.58 -1.78 -7.33
CA SER A 52 -25.89 -2.86 -6.61
C SER A 52 -24.78 -3.51 -7.46
N GLN A 53 -25.03 -3.73 -8.75
CA GLN A 53 -24.02 -4.21 -9.69
C GLN A 53 -22.85 -3.24 -9.86
N GLN A 54 -23.11 -1.94 -10.04
CA GLN A 54 -22.06 -0.92 -10.16
C GLN A 54 -21.24 -0.78 -8.88
N LEU A 55 -21.89 -0.83 -7.71
CA LEU A 55 -21.19 -0.84 -6.42
C LEU A 55 -20.31 -2.08 -6.29
N THR A 56 -20.81 -3.25 -6.70
CA THR A 56 -20.04 -4.50 -6.69
C THR A 56 -18.83 -4.43 -7.64
N GLU A 57 -18.99 -3.84 -8.83
CA GLU A 57 -17.90 -3.62 -9.78
C GLU A 57 -16.87 -2.62 -9.26
N LEU A 58 -17.31 -1.54 -8.63
CA LEU A 58 -16.43 -0.54 -8.02
C LEU A 58 -15.59 -1.14 -6.89
N VAL A 59 -16.23 -1.86 -5.96
CA VAL A 59 -15.54 -2.55 -4.86
C VAL A 59 -14.55 -3.57 -5.41
N ARG A 60 -14.92 -4.34 -6.45
CA ARG A 60 -13.99 -5.26 -7.12
C ARG A 60 -12.83 -4.53 -7.79
N GLY A 61 -13.07 -3.35 -8.35
CA GLY A 61 -12.03 -2.49 -8.95
C GLY A 61 -11.04 -1.98 -7.90
N GLU A 62 -11.54 -1.42 -6.79
CA GLU A 62 -10.69 -0.97 -5.69
C GLU A 62 -9.91 -2.11 -5.05
N MET A 63 -10.51 -3.28 -4.88
CA MET A 63 -9.78 -4.46 -4.39
C MET A 63 -8.66 -4.89 -5.36
N GLN A 64 -8.90 -4.84 -6.66
CA GLN A 64 -7.87 -5.19 -7.65
C GLN A 64 -6.73 -4.17 -7.64
N LEU A 65 -7.05 -2.88 -7.53
CA LEU A 65 -6.06 -1.81 -7.42
C LEU A 65 -5.26 -1.92 -6.11
N ALA A 66 -5.93 -2.12 -4.99
CA ALA A 66 -5.29 -2.33 -3.69
C ALA A 66 -4.38 -3.56 -3.70
N ARG A 67 -4.80 -4.67 -4.34
CA ARG A 67 -3.96 -5.85 -4.54
C ARG A 67 -2.72 -5.52 -5.39
N ALA A 68 -2.88 -4.80 -6.49
CA ALA A 68 -1.75 -4.40 -7.34
C ALA A 68 -0.75 -3.53 -6.57
N GLU A 69 -1.24 -2.55 -5.81
CA GLU A 69 -0.39 -1.68 -4.99
C GLU A 69 0.29 -2.43 -3.84
N MET A 70 -0.42 -3.36 -3.19
CA MET A 70 0.16 -4.22 -2.15
C MET A 70 1.24 -5.15 -2.70
N VAL A 71 1.07 -5.71 -3.90
CA VAL A 71 2.10 -6.51 -4.56
C VAL A 71 3.33 -5.66 -4.89
N GLU A 72 3.14 -4.45 -5.42
CA GLU A 72 4.24 -3.55 -5.76
C GLU A 72 5.01 -3.08 -4.51
N LYS A 73 4.28 -2.70 -3.45
CA LYS A 73 4.87 -2.41 -2.13
C LYS A 73 5.59 -3.65 -1.59
N GLY A 74 4.95 -4.82 -1.65
CA GLY A 74 5.47 -6.09 -1.18
C GLY A 74 6.75 -6.52 -1.89
N LYS A 75 6.89 -6.29 -3.19
CA LYS A 75 8.14 -6.53 -3.94
C LYS A 75 9.27 -5.64 -3.45
N ARG A 76 8.99 -4.35 -3.23
CA ARG A 76 10.00 -3.40 -2.74
C ARG A 76 10.48 -3.74 -1.33
N TYR A 77 9.53 -4.02 -0.42
CA TYR A 77 9.85 -4.46 0.93
C TYR A 77 10.48 -5.85 0.97
N GLY A 78 10.07 -6.76 0.09
CA GLY A 78 10.61 -8.11 -0.02
C GLY A 78 12.05 -8.12 -0.51
N LYS A 79 12.37 -7.32 -1.53
CA LYS A 79 13.75 -7.14 -2.00
C LYS A 79 14.63 -6.50 -0.93
N GLY A 80 14.13 -5.46 -0.26
CA GLY A 80 14.82 -4.82 0.86
C GLY A 80 15.07 -5.79 2.02
N GLY A 81 14.02 -6.47 2.46
CA GLY A 81 14.10 -7.46 3.54
C GLY A 81 15.01 -8.65 3.20
N GLY A 82 14.96 -9.14 1.97
CA GLY A 82 15.86 -10.20 1.48
C GLY A 82 17.33 -9.75 1.44
N LEU A 83 17.61 -8.54 0.94
CA LEU A 83 18.97 -7.98 0.93
C LEU A 83 19.50 -7.73 2.34
N PHE A 84 18.68 -7.17 3.25
CA PHE A 84 19.07 -6.99 4.65
C PHE A 84 19.26 -8.31 5.38
N GLY A 85 18.42 -9.31 5.11
CA GLY A 85 18.58 -10.66 5.65
C GLY A 85 19.89 -11.31 5.17
N GLY A 86 20.17 -11.22 3.86
CA GLY A 86 21.44 -11.67 3.28
C GLY A 86 22.64 -10.93 3.86
N ALA A 87 22.58 -9.60 3.94
CA ALA A 87 23.64 -8.79 4.53
C ALA A 87 23.88 -9.12 6.01
N GLY A 88 22.82 -9.42 6.77
CA GLY A 88 22.94 -9.88 8.16
C GLY A 88 23.66 -11.23 8.26
N LEU A 89 23.28 -12.20 7.43
CA LEU A 89 23.92 -13.52 7.38
C LEU A 89 25.40 -13.42 6.97
N PHE A 90 25.69 -12.75 5.86
CA PHE A 90 27.06 -12.57 5.40
C PHE A 90 27.89 -11.73 6.37
N GLY A 91 27.31 -10.69 6.96
CA GLY A 91 27.95 -9.89 8.00
C GLY A 91 28.32 -10.73 9.22
N PHE A 92 27.44 -11.64 9.65
CA PHE A 92 27.74 -12.59 10.74
C PHE A 92 28.89 -13.54 10.38
N LEU A 93 28.88 -14.12 9.17
CA LEU A 93 29.96 -15.00 8.70
C LEU A 93 31.30 -14.25 8.57
N THR A 94 31.28 -13.02 8.03
CA THR A 94 32.46 -12.16 7.95
C THR A 94 33.01 -11.84 9.33
N LEU A 95 32.15 -11.55 10.32
CA LEU A 95 32.59 -11.31 11.69
C LEU A 95 33.28 -12.54 12.29
N GLN A 96 32.71 -13.74 12.09
CA GLN A 96 33.34 -14.99 12.55
C GLN A 96 34.70 -15.23 11.89
N ALA A 97 34.81 -14.99 10.58
CA ALA A 97 36.08 -15.08 9.86
C ALA A 97 37.11 -14.09 10.41
N LEU A 98 36.71 -12.84 10.70
CA LEU A 98 37.58 -11.84 11.31
C LEU A 98 38.07 -12.26 12.71
N VAL A 99 37.20 -12.83 13.54
CA VAL A 99 37.60 -13.37 14.85
C VAL A 99 38.64 -14.49 14.68
N ALA A 100 38.41 -15.43 13.75
CA ALA A 100 39.37 -16.49 13.46
C ALA A 100 40.71 -15.93 12.93
N THR A 101 40.68 -14.93 12.04
CA THR A 101 41.89 -14.24 11.55
C THR A 101 42.64 -13.55 12.68
N ALA A 102 41.94 -12.85 13.59
CA ALA A 102 42.57 -12.20 14.73
C ALA A 102 43.25 -13.23 15.66
N ILE A 103 42.59 -14.35 15.95
CA ILE A 103 43.17 -15.44 16.74
C ILE A 103 44.42 -15.98 16.03
N ALA A 104 44.35 -16.28 14.74
CA ALA A 104 45.47 -16.82 13.98
C ALA A 104 46.67 -15.85 13.93
N ALA A 105 46.41 -14.56 13.73
CA ALA A 105 47.44 -13.52 13.71
C ALA A 105 48.14 -13.39 15.07
N ILE A 106 47.38 -13.41 16.17
CA ILE A 106 47.93 -13.34 17.53
C ILE A 106 48.63 -14.64 17.91
N ALA A 107 48.19 -15.79 17.39
CA ALA A 107 48.78 -17.11 17.68
C ALA A 107 50.16 -17.33 17.04
N VAL A 108 50.70 -16.39 16.24
CA VAL A 108 52.05 -16.51 15.67
C VAL A 108 53.12 -16.64 16.77
N PRO A 109 53.16 -15.78 17.82
CA PRO A 109 54.09 -15.91 18.94
C PRO A 109 53.59 -16.72 20.16
N LEU A 110 52.34 -17.20 20.20
CA LEU A 110 51.74 -17.80 21.41
C LEU A 110 50.74 -18.92 21.08
N PRO A 111 50.48 -19.88 21.99
CA PRO A 111 49.61 -21.00 21.67
C PRO A 111 48.16 -20.55 21.40
N VAL A 112 47.48 -21.25 20.50
CA VAL A 112 46.14 -20.88 20.00
C VAL A 112 45.12 -20.65 21.13
N TRP A 113 45.19 -21.42 22.23
CA TRP A 113 44.28 -21.26 23.36
C TRP A 113 44.45 -19.88 24.04
N ALA A 114 45.68 -19.38 24.16
CA ALA A 114 45.94 -18.08 24.78
C ALA A 114 45.51 -16.94 23.86
N ALA A 115 45.72 -17.06 22.55
CA ALA A 115 45.23 -16.10 21.56
C ALA A 115 43.70 -16.02 21.58
N ALA A 116 43.03 -17.17 21.60
CA ALA A 116 41.58 -17.25 21.67
C ALA A 116 41.02 -16.60 22.95
N LEU A 117 41.66 -16.80 24.10
CA LEU A 117 41.25 -16.15 25.35
C LEU A 117 41.41 -14.63 25.30
N ILE A 118 42.51 -14.11 24.73
CA ILE A 118 42.74 -12.67 24.59
C ILE A 118 41.64 -12.05 23.71
N VAL A 119 41.39 -12.63 22.53
CA VAL A 119 40.34 -12.13 21.62
C VAL A 119 38.96 -12.20 22.27
N THR A 120 38.67 -13.29 22.97
CA THR A 120 37.41 -13.46 23.71
C THR A 120 37.24 -12.39 24.80
N ALA A 121 38.29 -12.09 25.56
CA ALA A 121 38.24 -11.06 26.60
C ALA A 121 37.95 -9.68 26.01
N VAL A 122 38.61 -9.32 24.91
CA VAL A 122 38.37 -8.04 24.21
C VAL A 122 36.92 -7.95 23.71
N LEU A 123 36.43 -9.01 23.05
CA LEU A 123 35.05 -9.06 22.56
C LEU A 123 34.03 -9.04 23.70
N ALA A 124 34.32 -9.67 24.83
CA ALA A 124 33.45 -9.65 26.01
C ALA A 124 33.32 -8.24 26.58
N VAL A 125 34.41 -7.46 26.64
CA VAL A 125 34.37 -6.06 27.06
C VAL A 125 33.53 -5.22 26.10
N ILE A 126 33.75 -5.35 24.78
CA ILE A 126 32.96 -4.64 23.76
C ILE A 126 31.47 -5.00 23.90
N THR A 127 31.17 -6.30 24.03
CA THR A 127 29.81 -6.80 24.20
C THR A 127 29.15 -6.26 25.46
N ALA A 128 29.87 -6.23 26.59
CA ALA A 128 29.36 -5.66 27.83
C ALA A 128 29.04 -4.18 27.68
N VAL A 129 29.92 -3.38 27.05
CA VAL A 129 29.67 -1.95 26.80
C VAL A 129 28.47 -1.74 25.88
N LEU A 130 28.37 -2.50 24.78
CA LEU A 130 27.23 -2.42 23.86
C LEU A 130 25.93 -2.84 24.54
N ALA A 131 25.94 -3.91 25.33
CA ALA A 131 24.76 -4.38 26.06
C ALA A 131 24.29 -3.37 27.11
N LEU A 132 25.21 -2.77 27.87
CA LEU A 132 24.90 -1.74 28.85
C LEU A 132 24.37 -0.46 28.19
N THR A 133 24.98 -0.04 27.08
CA THR A 133 24.55 1.16 26.34
C THR A 133 23.21 0.93 25.65
N GLY A 134 23.02 -0.24 25.02
CA GLY A 134 21.76 -0.66 24.43
C GLY A 134 20.65 -0.73 25.48
N LYS A 135 20.91 -1.33 26.65
CA LYS A 135 19.96 -1.34 27.77
C LYS A 135 19.60 0.07 28.23
N LYS A 136 20.57 0.98 28.30
CA LYS A 136 20.30 2.40 28.62
C LYS A 136 19.45 3.08 27.55
N GLN A 137 19.73 2.85 26.27
CA GLN A 137 18.96 3.44 25.18
C GLN A 137 17.55 2.87 25.08
N VAL A 138 17.36 1.57 25.29
CA VAL A 138 16.03 0.94 25.36
C VAL A 138 15.28 1.37 26.63
N GLY A 139 15.97 1.49 27.77
CA GLY A 139 15.37 1.99 29.01
C GLY A 139 15.02 3.48 28.95
N ALA A 140 15.78 4.28 28.21
CA ALA A 140 15.48 5.69 27.93
C ALA A 140 14.45 5.86 26.81
N ALA A 141 14.41 4.92 25.86
CA ALA A 141 13.36 4.78 24.86
C ALA A 141 12.15 4.08 25.48
N ALA A 142 11.54 4.73 26.47
CA ALA A 142 10.13 4.50 26.70
C ALA A 142 9.40 4.78 25.37
N PRO A 143 8.44 3.95 24.92
CA PRO A 143 7.20 4.60 24.60
C PRO A 143 6.73 5.15 25.96
N PRO A 144 6.67 6.47 26.20
CA PRO A 144 5.80 6.93 27.26
C PRO A 144 4.48 6.25 26.91
N MET A 145 4.07 5.28 27.73
CA MET A 145 2.70 4.81 27.70
C MET A 145 1.92 6.12 27.72
N PRO A 146 1.19 6.50 26.65
CA PRO A 146 0.68 7.86 26.58
C PRO A 146 -0.31 7.94 27.74
N GLU A 147 0.07 8.59 28.83
CA GLU A 147 -0.73 8.57 30.06
C GLU A 147 -2.14 9.05 29.72
N ARG A 148 -2.21 10.02 28.80
CA ARG A 148 -3.43 10.52 28.15
C ARG A 148 -4.29 9.46 27.46
N THR A 149 -3.71 8.50 26.74
CA THR A 149 -4.46 7.44 26.05
C THR A 149 -4.91 6.34 27.01
N VAL A 150 -4.15 6.08 28.06
CA VAL A 150 -4.55 5.12 29.10
C VAL A 150 -5.62 5.71 30.00
N ASP A 151 -5.54 7.00 30.31
CA ASP A 151 -6.53 7.71 31.11
C ASP A 151 -7.84 7.91 30.33
N SER A 152 -7.79 8.17 29.02
CA SER A 152 -9.01 8.24 28.19
C SER A 152 -9.71 6.89 28.10
N VAL A 153 -8.97 5.80 27.88
CA VAL A 153 -9.55 4.45 27.85
C VAL A 153 -10.12 4.04 29.22
N LYS A 154 -9.48 4.43 30.33
CA LYS A 154 -10.02 4.21 31.68
C LYS A 154 -11.29 5.01 31.95
N ALA A 155 -11.35 6.26 31.47
CA ALA A 155 -12.54 7.11 31.58
C ALA A 155 -13.70 6.50 30.79
N ASP A 156 -13.47 6.11 29.53
CA ASP A 156 -14.48 5.48 28.67
C ASP A 156 -15.03 4.18 29.29
N VAL A 157 -14.16 3.36 29.89
CA VAL A 157 -14.57 2.12 30.58
C VAL A 157 -15.37 2.44 31.85
N SER A 158 -15.04 3.50 32.58
CA SER A 158 -15.78 3.91 33.78
C SER A 158 -17.18 4.43 33.45
N GLU A 159 -17.32 5.18 32.35
CA GLU A 159 -18.60 5.71 31.88
C GLU A 159 -19.53 4.61 31.37
N ILE A 160 -19.00 3.61 30.64
CA ILE A 160 -19.76 2.42 30.24
C ILE A 160 -20.22 1.62 31.47
N LYS A 161 -19.36 1.50 32.49
CA LYS A 161 -19.69 0.75 33.72
C LYS A 161 -20.73 1.46 34.58
N GLU A 162 -20.76 2.79 34.56
CA GLU A 162 -21.77 3.60 35.25
C GLU A 162 -23.11 3.60 34.49
N SER A 163 -23.07 3.67 33.17
CA SER A 163 -24.25 3.59 32.29
C SER A 163 -24.93 2.22 32.32
N ALA A 164 -24.18 1.14 32.54
CA ALA A 164 -24.73 -0.21 32.67
C ALA A 164 -25.33 -0.51 34.07
N ARG A 165 -25.17 0.41 35.04
CA ARG A 165 -25.63 0.24 36.43
C ARG A 165 -26.84 1.10 36.80
N ARG A 166 -27.35 1.90 35.85
CA ARG A 166 -28.65 2.60 35.93
C ARG A 166 -29.69 1.82 35.15
#